data_AF-A0A838L407-F1
#
_entry.id   AF-A0A838L407-F1
#
_cell.length_a   1.000
_cell.length_b   1.000
_cell.length_c   1.000
_cell.angle_alpha   90.00
_cell.angle_beta   90.00
_cell.angle_gamma   90.00
#
_symmetry.space_group_name_H-M   'P 1'
#
loop_
_entity.id
_entity.type
_entity.pdbx_description
1 polymer ?
#
loop_
_entity_poly.entity_id
_entity_poly.type
_entity_poly.pdbx_seq_one_letter_code
_entity_poly.pdbx_strand_id
1 'polypeptide(L)'
;MGISERKIREKSEREGRIIATARRIAEEEGWEAVTIRRLAQDIEYSQPVVYSHFASRDAIVGAVALEGFGDMADALRAAAPESLSPREALEAVVTAFLDFAFGRPAIYEAMFVLPSGLRFARSDTPPQLRNTFGALMAAIAPFCRDAELATETFWAALHGLVELERHGRIRPAFRASRLSLVVEAICHTPDGGT
;
A
#
# COMPACT_ATOMS: atom_id res chain seq x y z
N MET A 1 25.32 19.88 -15.66
CA MET A 1 24.59 18.59 -15.61
C MET A 1 25.33 17.59 -16.49
N GLY A 2 25.92 16.57 -15.88
CA GLY A 2 26.76 15.59 -16.58
C GLY A 2 25.93 14.63 -17.45
N ILE A 3 26.60 13.99 -18.42
CA ILE A 3 25.96 13.00 -19.32
C ILE A 3 25.33 11.84 -18.52
N SER A 4 25.94 11.47 -17.39
CA SER A 4 25.43 10.42 -16.48
C SER A 4 24.11 10.81 -15.81
N GLU A 5 24.03 12.03 -15.25
CA GLU A 5 22.82 12.56 -14.60
C GLU A 5 21.64 12.65 -15.58
N ARG A 6 21.91 13.08 -16.82
CA ARG A 6 20.88 13.15 -17.86
C ARG A 6 20.31 11.76 -18.18
N LYS A 7 21.17 10.75 -18.35
CA LYS A 7 20.74 9.37 -18.63
C LYS A 7 19.95 8.75 -17.48
N ILE A 8 20.35 9.01 -16.23
CA ILE A 8 19.61 8.54 -15.05
C ILE A 8 18.22 9.17 -15.01
N ARG A 9 18.13 10.48 -15.25
CA ARG A 9 16.85 11.19 -15.28
C ARG A 9 15.93 10.69 -16.40
N GLU A 10 16.45 10.56 -17.62
CA GLU A 10 15.68 10.03 -18.76
C GLU A 10 15.19 8.59 -18.51
N LYS A 11 16.00 7.78 -17.81
CA LYS A 11 15.60 6.44 -17.38
C LYS A 11 14.45 6.49 -16.37
N SER A 12 14.61 7.28 -15.31
CA SER A 12 13.60 7.43 -14.26
C SER A 12 12.28 8.01 -14.78
N GLU A 13 12.34 9.01 -15.68
CA GLU A 13 11.15 9.55 -16.36
C GLU A 13 10.42 8.48 -17.18
N ARG A 14 11.16 7.58 -17.84
CA ARG A 14 10.57 6.50 -18.62
C ARG A 14 9.95 5.42 -17.74
N GLU A 15 10.63 5.03 -16.67
CA GLU A 15 10.08 4.13 -15.64
C GLU A 15 8.78 4.70 -15.08
N GLY A 16 8.78 5.99 -14.70
CA GLY A 16 7.59 6.68 -14.21
C GLY A 16 6.43 6.66 -15.21
N ARG A 17 6.68 6.89 -16.51
CA ARG A 17 5.64 6.79 -17.55
C ARG A 17 5.07 5.37 -17.67
N ILE A 18 5.91 4.34 -17.58
CA ILE A 18 5.47 2.95 -17.63
C ILE A 18 4.59 2.63 -16.42
N ILE A 19 5.04 3.01 -15.21
CA ILE A 19 4.32 2.76 -13.96
C ILE A 19 2.97 3.50 -13.95
N ALA A 20 2.95 4.77 -14.31
CA ALA A 20 1.72 5.57 -14.39
C ALA A 20 0.72 4.99 -15.40
N THR A 21 1.21 4.52 -16.55
CA THR A 21 0.36 3.87 -17.56
C THR A 21 -0.19 2.53 -17.06
N ALA A 22 0.64 1.73 -16.38
CA ALA A 22 0.20 0.47 -15.78
C ALA A 22 -0.85 0.69 -14.69
N ARG A 23 -0.65 1.66 -13.80
CA ARG A 23 -1.63 2.08 -12.79
C ARG A 23 -2.95 2.49 -13.43
N ARG A 24 -2.93 3.35 -14.45
CA ARG A 24 -4.14 3.79 -15.17
C ARG A 24 -4.91 2.60 -15.76
N ILE A 25 -4.22 1.74 -16.54
CA ILE A 25 -4.85 0.55 -17.14
C ILE A 25 -5.42 -0.37 -16.06
N ALA A 26 -4.69 -0.59 -14.96
CA ALA A 26 -5.16 -1.44 -13.88
C ALA A 26 -6.42 -0.88 -13.19
N GLU A 27 -6.49 0.42 -12.99
CA GLU A 27 -7.66 1.09 -12.38
C GLU A 27 -8.87 1.13 -13.33
N GLU A 28 -8.67 1.31 -14.64
CA GLU A 28 -9.74 1.43 -15.64
C GLU A 28 -10.23 0.07 -16.16
N GLU A 29 -9.31 -0.87 -16.40
CA GLU A 29 -9.55 -2.11 -17.17
C GLU A 29 -9.16 -3.38 -16.39
N GLY A 30 -8.55 -3.25 -15.20
CA GLY A 30 -8.09 -4.36 -14.39
C GLY A 30 -6.69 -4.86 -14.79
N TRP A 31 -6.09 -5.64 -13.89
CA TRP A 31 -4.70 -6.10 -14.04
C TRP A 31 -4.46 -7.03 -15.23
N GLU A 32 -5.47 -7.76 -15.70
CA GLU A 32 -5.34 -8.63 -16.88
C GLU A 32 -5.04 -7.82 -18.16
N ALA A 33 -5.53 -6.57 -18.25
CA ALA A 33 -5.26 -5.68 -19.37
C ALA A 33 -3.81 -5.12 -19.36
N VAL A 34 -3.15 -5.14 -18.20
CA VAL A 34 -1.77 -4.67 -18.05
C VAL A 34 -0.79 -5.70 -18.64
N THR A 35 -0.53 -5.58 -19.93
CA THR A 35 0.44 -6.40 -20.68
C THR A 35 1.61 -5.56 -21.17
N ILE A 36 2.79 -6.17 -21.32
CA ILE A 36 3.98 -5.47 -21.86
C ILE A 36 3.70 -4.90 -23.26
N ARG A 37 2.94 -5.64 -24.08
CA ARG A 37 2.51 -5.18 -25.41
C ARG A 37 1.62 -3.93 -25.32
N ARG A 38 0.60 -3.94 -24.47
CA ARG A 38 -0.30 -2.80 -24.30
C ARG A 38 0.43 -1.59 -23.75
N LEU A 39 1.26 -1.79 -22.72
CA LEU A 39 2.08 -0.72 -22.14
C LEU A 39 2.97 -0.08 -23.19
N ALA A 40 3.68 -0.88 -23.98
CA ALA A 40 4.54 -0.40 -25.07
C ALA A 40 3.75 0.43 -26.09
N GLN A 41 2.56 -0.03 -26.48
CA GLN A 41 1.67 0.70 -27.39
C GLN A 41 1.22 2.05 -26.81
N ASP A 42 0.72 2.08 -25.58
CA ASP A 42 0.15 3.28 -24.95
C ASP A 42 1.21 4.37 -24.67
N ILE A 43 2.47 3.98 -24.47
CA ILE A 43 3.57 4.92 -24.25
C ILE A 43 4.38 5.24 -25.52
N GLU A 44 3.97 4.67 -26.67
CA GLU A 44 4.62 4.78 -27.98
C GLU A 44 6.08 4.27 -28.00
N TYR A 45 6.35 3.18 -27.29
CA TYR A 45 7.64 2.48 -27.31
C TYR A 45 7.50 1.05 -27.84
N SER A 46 8.63 0.41 -28.15
CA SER A 46 8.66 -1.01 -28.47
C SER A 46 8.69 -1.86 -27.19
N GLN A 47 8.21 -3.09 -27.26
CA GLN A 47 8.29 -4.03 -26.11
C GLN A 47 9.73 -4.23 -25.60
N PRO A 48 10.78 -4.35 -26.46
CA PRO A 48 12.17 -4.40 -25.99
C PRO A 48 12.58 -3.19 -25.14
N VAL A 49 12.04 -2.00 -25.43
CA VAL A 49 12.32 -0.82 -24.60
C VAL A 49 11.69 -0.97 -23.22
N VAL A 50 10.45 -1.46 -23.12
CA VAL A 50 9.83 -1.75 -21.81
C VAL A 50 10.63 -2.79 -21.03
N TYR A 51 11.05 -3.88 -21.69
CA TYR A 51 11.88 -4.92 -21.07
C TYR A 51 13.25 -4.42 -20.59
N SER A 52 13.79 -3.36 -21.20
CA SER A 52 15.06 -2.76 -20.74
C SER A 52 14.94 -2.05 -19.39
N HIS A 53 13.71 -1.71 -18.95
CA HIS A 53 13.42 -1.10 -17.65
C HIS A 53 12.84 -2.11 -16.66
N PHE A 54 11.94 -2.97 -17.11
CA PHE A 54 11.29 -3.96 -16.26
C PHE A 54 11.43 -5.37 -16.85
N ALA A 55 12.06 -6.26 -16.09
CA ALA A 55 12.31 -7.63 -16.53
C ALA A 55 11.04 -8.46 -16.77
N SER A 56 9.92 -8.10 -16.15
CA SER A 56 8.65 -8.82 -16.25
C SER A 56 7.46 -7.90 -15.95
N ARG A 57 6.25 -8.40 -16.22
CA ARG A 57 5.00 -7.78 -15.75
C ARG A 57 4.98 -7.67 -14.23
N ASP A 58 5.44 -8.69 -13.52
CA ASP A 58 5.52 -8.71 -12.05
C ASP A 58 6.45 -7.63 -11.51
N ALA A 59 7.54 -7.31 -12.20
CA ALA A 59 8.41 -6.18 -11.84
C ALA A 59 7.67 -4.83 -11.96
N ILE A 60 6.75 -4.69 -12.92
CA ILE A 60 5.90 -3.51 -13.06
C ILE A 60 4.85 -3.47 -11.95
N VAL A 61 4.23 -4.61 -11.62
CA VAL A 61 3.33 -4.72 -10.45
C VAL A 61 4.05 -4.29 -9.18
N GLY A 62 5.29 -4.76 -8.97
CA GLY A 62 6.12 -4.37 -7.83
C GLY A 62 6.41 -2.87 -7.76
N ALA A 63 6.66 -2.24 -8.90
CA ALA A 63 6.86 -0.79 -8.95
C ALA A 63 5.57 0.00 -8.65
N VAL A 64 4.42 -0.42 -9.20
CA VAL A 64 3.11 0.16 -8.87
C VAL A 64 2.78 -0.03 -7.39
N ALA A 65 3.04 -1.21 -6.83
CA ALA A 65 2.87 -1.51 -5.43
C ALA A 65 3.74 -0.59 -4.55
N LEU A 66 4.99 -0.36 -4.95
CA LEU A 66 5.91 0.50 -4.22
C LEU A 66 5.42 1.95 -4.14
N GLU A 67 4.91 2.51 -5.25
CA GLU A 67 4.23 3.81 -5.25
C GLU A 67 2.95 3.78 -4.40
N GLY A 68 2.17 2.70 -4.47
CA GLY A 68 0.97 2.49 -3.66
C GLY A 68 1.26 2.54 -2.15
N PHE A 69 2.34 1.91 -1.68
CA PHE A 69 2.79 2.03 -0.30
C PHE A 69 3.19 3.48 0.04
N GLY A 70 3.88 4.20 -0.85
CA GLY A 70 4.17 5.62 -0.67
C GLY A 70 2.91 6.45 -0.44
N ASP A 71 1.94 6.32 -1.35
CA ASP A 71 0.66 7.01 -1.29
C ASP A 71 -0.12 6.67 -0.01
N MET A 72 -0.11 5.39 0.39
CA MET A 72 -0.79 4.93 1.60
C MET A 72 -0.13 5.54 2.84
N ALA A 73 1.21 5.55 2.91
CA ALA A 73 1.93 6.15 4.02
C ALA A 73 1.61 7.65 4.17
N ASP A 74 1.49 8.38 3.06
CA ASP A 74 1.10 9.79 3.07
C ASP A 74 -0.34 9.98 3.54
N ALA A 75 -1.28 9.16 3.08
CA ALA A 75 -2.67 9.19 3.50
C ALA A 75 -2.83 8.92 5.01
N LEU A 76 -2.12 7.92 5.54
CA LEU A 76 -2.17 7.56 6.96
C LEU A 76 -1.58 8.68 7.84
N ARG A 77 -0.45 9.28 7.43
CA ARG A 77 0.14 10.43 8.15
C ARG A 77 -0.79 11.64 8.16
N ALA A 78 -1.40 11.95 7.02
CA ALA A 78 -2.30 13.10 6.90
C ALA A 78 -3.57 12.94 7.76
N ALA A 79 -4.00 11.71 8.01
CA ALA A 79 -5.20 11.42 8.80
C ALA A 79 -5.02 11.66 10.31
N ALA A 80 -3.79 11.67 10.84
CA ALA A 80 -3.50 11.78 12.26
C ALA A 80 -2.61 13.00 12.60
N PRO A 81 -3.13 14.24 12.48
CA PRO A 81 -2.41 15.42 12.93
C PRO A 81 -2.22 15.40 14.46
N GLU A 82 -1.16 16.05 14.95
CA GLU A 82 -0.76 16.08 16.37
C GLU A 82 -1.84 16.65 17.31
N SER A 83 -2.84 17.35 16.77
CA SER A 83 -3.95 17.92 17.55
C SER A 83 -4.99 16.89 18.02
N LEU A 84 -5.00 15.69 17.45
CA LEU A 84 -5.95 14.64 17.83
C LEU A 84 -5.49 13.92 19.10
N SER A 85 -6.44 13.46 19.92
CA SER A 85 -6.12 12.48 20.96
C SER A 85 -5.63 11.17 20.34
N PRO A 86 -4.88 10.32 21.09
CA PRO A 86 -4.40 9.04 20.57
C PRO A 86 -5.52 8.16 19.99
N ARG A 87 -6.72 8.17 20.60
CA ARG A 87 -7.85 7.35 20.14
C ARG A 87 -8.42 7.88 18.82
N GLU A 88 -8.62 9.20 18.74
CA GLU A 88 -9.09 9.85 17.51
C GLU A 88 -8.09 9.66 16.36
N ALA A 89 -6.79 9.73 16.63
CA ALA A 89 -5.74 9.46 15.66
C ALA A 89 -5.80 8.01 15.14
N LEU A 90 -5.97 7.02 16.03
CA LEU A 90 -6.11 5.62 15.63
C LEU A 90 -7.35 5.41 14.75
N GLU A 91 -8.51 5.93 15.15
CA GLU A 91 -9.75 5.84 14.39
C GLU A 91 -9.64 6.48 13.00
N ALA A 92 -8.99 7.64 12.91
CA ALA A 92 -8.74 8.34 11.65
C ALA A 92 -7.80 7.52 10.73
N VAL A 93 -6.75 6.93 11.28
CA VAL A 93 -5.80 6.07 10.55
C VAL A 93 -6.48 4.79 10.04
N VAL A 94 -7.34 4.16 10.84
CA VAL A 94 -8.14 3.00 10.39
C VAL A 94 -9.05 3.38 9.23
N THR A 95 -9.70 4.54 9.33
CA THR A 95 -10.59 5.04 8.28
C THR A 95 -9.80 5.28 6.99
N ALA A 96 -8.67 5.99 7.07
CA ALA A 96 -7.81 6.27 5.92
C ALA A 96 -7.24 4.99 5.27
N PHE A 97 -6.89 3.98 6.07
CA PHE A 97 -6.45 2.67 5.55
C PHE A 97 -7.53 2.02 4.67
N LEU A 98 -8.77 2.01 5.16
CA LEU A 98 -9.90 1.42 4.45
C LEU A 98 -10.30 2.24 3.23
N ASP A 99 -10.36 3.56 3.34
CA ASP A 99 -10.66 4.44 2.22
C ASP A 99 -9.63 4.29 1.10
N PHE A 100 -8.36 4.13 1.44
CA PHE A 100 -7.32 3.79 0.46
C PHE A 100 -7.61 2.43 -0.19
N ALA A 101 -7.87 1.40 0.61
CA ALA A 101 -8.06 0.03 0.13
C ALA A 101 -9.28 -0.14 -0.78
N PHE A 102 -10.40 0.52 -0.46
CA PHE A 102 -11.64 0.46 -1.23
C PHE A 102 -11.68 1.50 -2.36
N GLY A 103 -11.04 2.66 -2.19
CA GLY A 103 -10.97 3.71 -3.20
C GLY A 103 -9.97 3.42 -4.32
N ARG A 104 -8.98 2.55 -4.07
CA ARG A 104 -7.93 2.19 -5.05
C ARG A 104 -7.77 0.68 -5.18
N PRO A 105 -8.82 -0.03 -5.65
CA PRO A 105 -8.86 -1.48 -5.52
C PRO A 105 -7.74 -2.19 -6.27
N ALA A 106 -7.42 -1.75 -7.49
CA ALA A 106 -6.33 -2.32 -8.30
C ALA A 106 -4.95 -2.09 -7.67
N ILE A 107 -4.71 -0.92 -7.06
CA ILE A 107 -3.43 -0.61 -6.42
C ILE A 107 -3.24 -1.45 -5.17
N TYR A 108 -4.29 -1.57 -4.37
CA TYR A 108 -4.28 -2.43 -3.19
C TYR A 108 -4.02 -3.89 -3.57
N GLU A 109 -4.58 -4.37 -4.69
CA GLU A 109 -4.34 -5.71 -5.22
C GLU A 109 -2.86 -5.91 -5.60
N ALA A 110 -2.21 -4.92 -6.21
CA ALA A 110 -0.78 -4.97 -6.48
C ALA A 110 0.08 -5.01 -5.21
N MET A 111 -0.34 -4.31 -4.16
CA MET A 111 0.38 -4.22 -2.90
C MET A 111 0.39 -5.54 -2.12
N PHE A 112 -0.73 -6.28 -2.12
CA PHE A 112 -0.93 -7.41 -1.20
C PHE A 112 -1.29 -8.75 -1.85
N VAL A 113 -1.81 -8.77 -3.08
CA VAL A 113 -2.37 -9.99 -3.70
C VAL A 113 -1.51 -10.49 -4.86
N LEU A 114 -1.10 -9.60 -5.76
CA LEU A 114 -0.34 -9.98 -6.95
C LEU A 114 1.14 -10.24 -6.63
N PRO A 115 1.84 -11.02 -7.48
CA PRO A 115 3.28 -11.18 -7.37
C PRO A 115 4.00 -9.84 -7.62
N SER A 116 4.32 -9.14 -6.54
CA SER A 116 5.04 -7.86 -6.57
C SER A 116 6.56 -8.03 -6.43
N GLY A 117 7.01 -9.20 -5.97
CA GLY A 117 8.42 -9.46 -5.63
C GLY A 117 8.93 -8.70 -4.41
N LEU A 118 8.09 -7.88 -3.76
CA LEU A 118 8.44 -7.11 -2.58
C LEU A 118 8.63 -8.02 -1.37
N ARG A 119 9.55 -7.62 -0.49
CA ARG A 119 9.93 -8.36 0.72
C ARG A 119 9.71 -7.49 1.95
N PHE A 120 8.92 -7.99 2.89
CA PHE A 120 8.59 -7.34 4.16
C PHE A 120 9.49 -7.87 5.28
N ALA A 121 9.59 -7.11 6.38
CA ALA A 121 10.30 -7.50 7.60
C ALA A 121 11.76 -7.98 7.38
N ARG A 122 12.49 -7.29 6.49
CA ARG A 122 13.90 -7.56 6.21
C ARG A 122 14.73 -6.29 6.21
N SER A 123 16.05 -6.45 6.34
CA SER A 123 17.00 -5.32 6.28
C SER A 123 16.95 -4.56 4.95
N ASP A 124 16.59 -5.24 3.86
CA ASP A 124 16.44 -4.70 2.51
C ASP A 124 15.00 -4.26 2.16
N THR A 125 14.07 -4.22 3.14
CA THR A 125 12.70 -3.74 2.90
C THR A 125 12.73 -2.28 2.39
N PRO A 126 12.09 -1.98 1.26
CA PRO A 126 12.07 -0.62 0.69
C PRO A 126 11.49 0.41 1.67
N PRO A 127 11.96 1.67 1.62
CA PRO A 127 11.54 2.71 2.55
C PRO A 127 10.04 2.99 2.51
N GLN A 128 9.38 2.87 1.36
CA GLN A 128 7.93 3.08 1.23
C GLN A 128 7.14 2.10 2.11
N LEU A 129 7.53 0.82 2.12
CA LEU A 129 6.90 -0.21 2.95
C LEU A 129 7.14 0.08 4.42
N ARG A 130 8.39 0.41 4.80
CA ARG A 130 8.74 0.77 6.18
C ARG A 130 7.98 2.02 6.66
N ASN A 131 7.84 3.02 5.80
CA ASN A 131 7.15 4.26 6.12
C ASN A 131 5.64 4.05 6.27
N THR A 132 5.05 3.14 5.48
CA THR A 132 3.63 2.76 5.62
C THR A 132 3.41 2.06 6.95
N PHE A 133 4.24 1.05 7.25
CA PHE A 133 4.18 0.34 8.52
C PHE A 133 4.41 1.28 9.71
N GLY A 134 5.40 2.17 9.62
CA GLY A 134 5.69 3.18 10.63
C GLY A 134 4.53 4.14 10.89
N ALA A 135 3.78 4.52 9.84
CA ALA A 135 2.59 5.35 10.01
C ALA A 135 1.47 4.62 10.77
N LEU A 136 1.24 3.33 10.49
CA LEU A 136 0.32 2.50 11.28
C LEU A 136 0.81 2.34 12.73
N MET A 137 2.09 2.03 12.90
CA MET A 137 2.70 1.81 14.21
C MET A 137 2.65 3.05 15.10
N ALA A 138 2.83 4.25 14.53
CA ALA A 138 2.72 5.50 15.28
C ALA A 138 1.33 5.69 15.91
N ALA A 139 0.26 5.23 15.24
CA ALA A 139 -1.11 5.30 15.76
C ALA A 139 -1.40 4.24 16.83
N ILE A 140 -0.65 3.13 16.82
CA ILE A 140 -0.85 1.97 17.70
C ILE A 140 0.02 2.05 18.96
N ALA A 141 1.22 2.64 18.85
CA ALA A 141 2.20 2.76 19.92
C ALA A 141 1.66 3.33 21.25
N PRO A 142 0.71 4.28 21.28
CA PRO A 142 0.16 4.76 22.55
C PRO A 142 -0.65 3.72 23.36
N PHE A 143 -1.03 2.60 22.75
CA PHE A 143 -1.96 1.61 23.34
C PHE A 143 -1.31 0.29 23.73
N CYS A 144 -0.01 0.13 23.49
CA CYS A 144 0.67 -1.15 23.70
C CYS A 144 2.17 -0.95 24.00
N ARG A 145 2.77 -1.90 24.71
CA ARG A 145 4.22 -1.87 25.00
C ARG A 145 5.06 -2.35 23.81
N ASP A 146 4.59 -3.40 23.14
CA ASP A 146 5.21 -3.92 21.92
C ASP A 146 4.42 -3.43 20.71
N ALA A 147 4.79 -2.23 20.24
CA ALA A 147 4.12 -1.58 19.12
C ALA A 147 4.30 -2.34 17.80
N GLU A 148 5.41 -3.04 17.61
CA GLU A 148 5.69 -3.76 16.37
C GLU A 148 4.75 -4.98 16.24
N LEU A 149 4.71 -5.84 17.26
CA LEU A 149 3.83 -7.01 17.29
C LEU A 149 2.34 -6.62 17.24
N ALA A 150 1.96 -5.56 17.96
CA ALA A 150 0.59 -5.04 17.93
C ALA A 150 0.24 -4.52 16.53
N THR A 151 1.16 -3.84 15.86
CA THR A 151 0.95 -3.32 14.49
C THR A 151 0.79 -4.44 13.48
N GLU A 152 1.62 -5.48 13.54
CA GLU A 152 1.48 -6.65 12.66
C GLU A 152 0.10 -7.30 12.82
N THR A 153 -0.33 -7.51 14.06
CA THR A 153 -1.62 -8.15 14.38
C THR A 153 -2.79 -7.28 13.93
N PHE A 154 -2.73 -5.98 14.20
CA PHE A 154 -3.75 -5.02 13.80
C PHE A 154 -3.87 -4.90 12.29
N TRP A 155 -2.73 -4.77 11.61
CA TRP A 155 -2.67 -4.70 10.16
C TRP A 155 -3.23 -5.98 9.54
N ALA A 156 -2.90 -7.17 10.08
CA ALA A 156 -3.48 -8.43 9.63
C ALA A 156 -5.01 -8.44 9.77
N ALA A 157 -5.55 -7.94 10.88
CA ALA A 157 -6.99 -7.82 11.08
C ALA A 157 -7.65 -6.87 10.06
N LEU A 158 -7.10 -5.67 9.85
CA LEU A 158 -7.61 -4.71 8.87
C LEU A 158 -7.54 -5.24 7.44
N HIS A 159 -6.41 -5.83 7.06
CA HIS A 159 -6.22 -6.43 5.74
C HIS A 159 -7.21 -7.58 5.51
N GLY A 160 -7.38 -8.47 6.50
CA GLY A 160 -8.36 -9.55 6.45
C GLY A 160 -9.79 -9.03 6.28
N LEU A 161 -10.17 -7.97 7.00
CA LEU A 161 -11.48 -7.34 6.85
C LEU A 161 -11.69 -6.76 5.44
N VAL A 162 -10.69 -6.05 4.91
CA VAL A 162 -10.73 -5.52 3.54
C VAL A 162 -10.92 -6.65 2.52
N GLU A 163 -10.07 -7.67 2.57
CA GLU A 163 -10.08 -8.75 1.57
C GLU A 163 -11.36 -9.58 1.64
N LEU A 164 -11.81 -9.94 2.84
CA LEU A 164 -13.07 -10.67 3.02
C LEU A 164 -14.26 -9.85 2.52
N GLU A 165 -14.27 -8.55 2.74
CA GLU A 165 -15.37 -7.70 2.31
C GLU A 165 -15.38 -7.48 0.79
N ARG A 166 -14.22 -7.21 0.19
CA ARG A 166 -14.07 -7.05 -1.27
C ARG A 166 -14.54 -8.28 -2.04
N HIS A 167 -14.31 -9.47 -1.49
CA HIS A 167 -14.73 -10.73 -2.08
C HIS A 167 -16.15 -11.18 -1.67
N GLY A 168 -16.93 -10.30 -1.03
CA GLY A 168 -18.32 -10.58 -0.64
C GLY A 168 -18.45 -11.69 0.41
N ARG A 169 -17.38 -12.00 1.15
CA ARG A 169 -17.36 -13.06 2.18
C ARG A 169 -17.85 -12.59 3.54
N ILE A 170 -18.01 -11.28 3.72
CA ILE A 170 -18.63 -10.67 4.89
C ILE A 170 -19.53 -9.49 4.47
N ARG A 171 -20.53 -9.17 5.29
CA ARG A 171 -21.59 -8.19 5.00
C ARG A 171 -21.09 -6.74 5.13
N PRO A 172 -21.09 -5.90 4.07
CA PRO A 172 -20.57 -4.52 4.17
C PRO A 172 -21.27 -3.64 5.21
N ALA A 173 -22.55 -3.90 5.48
CA ALA A 173 -23.35 -3.15 6.47
C ALA A 173 -22.78 -3.16 7.90
N PHE A 174 -21.93 -4.11 8.26
CA PHE A 174 -21.31 -4.21 9.59
C PHE A 174 -19.88 -3.68 9.65
N ARG A 175 -19.40 -2.98 8.60
CA ARG A 175 -18.03 -2.47 8.52
C ARG A 175 -17.67 -1.65 9.76
N ALA A 176 -18.42 -0.59 10.04
CA ALA A 176 -18.16 0.30 11.19
C ALA A 176 -18.12 -0.48 12.52
N SER A 177 -19.04 -1.41 12.74
CA SER A 177 -19.05 -2.24 13.96
C SER A 177 -17.81 -3.11 14.11
N ARG A 178 -17.31 -3.71 13.01
CA ARG A 178 -16.07 -4.50 13.06
C ARG A 178 -14.84 -3.65 13.32
N LEU A 179 -14.79 -2.44 12.75
CA LEU A 179 -13.69 -1.52 13.01
C LEU A 179 -13.68 -1.06 14.47
N SER A 180 -14.86 -0.78 15.04
CA SER A 180 -14.98 -0.50 16.48
C SER A 180 -14.39 -1.65 17.31
N LEU A 181 -14.74 -2.90 17.00
CA LEU A 181 -14.18 -4.06 17.70
C LEU A 181 -12.66 -4.17 17.58
N VAL A 182 -12.10 -3.91 16.40
CA VAL A 182 -10.65 -3.98 16.16
C VAL A 182 -9.92 -2.85 16.89
N VAL A 183 -10.46 -1.62 16.88
CA VAL A 183 -9.92 -0.48 17.64
C VAL A 183 -10.02 -0.74 19.14
N GLU A 184 -11.18 -1.19 19.62
CA GLU A 184 -11.39 -1.51 21.03
C GLU A 184 -10.43 -2.60 21.53
N ALA A 185 -10.17 -3.64 20.72
CA ALA A 185 -9.25 -4.71 21.08
C ALA A 185 -7.82 -4.19 21.34
N ILE A 186 -7.37 -3.18 20.58
CA ILE A 186 -6.07 -2.53 20.79
C ILE A 186 -6.10 -1.57 21.98
N CYS A 187 -7.14 -0.74 22.09
CA CYS A 187 -7.23 0.23 23.19
C CYS A 187 -7.40 -0.43 24.56
N HIS A 188 -7.95 -1.65 24.63
CA HIS A 188 -8.21 -2.38 25.87
C HIS A 188 -7.22 -3.53 26.10
N THR A 189 -6.10 -3.59 25.37
CA THR A 189 -5.07 -4.58 25.66
C THR A 189 -4.64 -4.37 27.12
N PRO A 190 -5.00 -5.29 28.06
CA PRO A 190 -4.69 -5.07 29.46
C PRO A 190 -3.17 -4.97 29.59
N ASP A 191 -2.69 -4.24 30.60
CA ASP A 191 -1.32 -4.39 31.08
C ASP A 191 -1.10 -5.85 31.50
N GLY A 192 -0.79 -6.70 30.53
CA GLY A 192 -0.57 -8.13 30.71
C GLY A 192 0.84 -8.30 31.22
N GLY A 193 0.99 -8.31 32.54
CA GLY A 193 2.21 -8.75 33.19
C GLY A 193 2.53 -10.19 32.77
N THR A 194 3.77 -10.39 32.32
CA THR A 194 4.81 -11.15 33.02
C THR A 194 6.15 -10.64 32.53
#